data_AF-A0A3N7FUF0-F1
#
_entry.id   AF-A0A3N7FUF0-F1
#
_cell.length_a   1.000
_cell.length_b   1.000
_cell.length_c   1.000
_cell.angle_alpha   90.00
_cell.angle_beta   90.00
_cell.angle_gamma   90.00
#
_symmetry.space_group_name_H-M   'P 1'
#
loop_
_entity.id
_entity.type
_entity.pdbx_description
1 polymer ?
#
loop_
_entity_poly.entity_id
_entity_poly.type
_entity_poly.pdbx_seq_one_letter_code
_entity_poly.pdbx_strand_id
1 'polypeptide(L)' 'MDSFSEPLVGGETVFYGSRNSVLADVAPAEGMVLLHIHGDKCMLHEARNVTKGVKYIFRSDACFA' A
#
# COMPACT_ATOMS: atom_id res chain seq x y z
N MET A 1 -6.01 -10.39 -27.38
CA MET A 1 -5.24 -11.40 -26.65
C MET A 1 -4.73 -10.70 -25.41
N ASP A 2 -5.48 -10.80 -24.33
CA ASP A 2 -5.17 -10.10 -23.09
C ASP A 2 -3.96 -10.82 -22.47
N SER A 3 -2.81 -10.17 -22.54
CA SER A 3 -1.56 -10.69 -22.00
C SER A 3 -1.70 -10.68 -20.49
N PHE A 4 -2.20 -11.80 -19.94
CA PHE A 4 -2.22 -12.14 -18.52
C PHE A 4 -1.03 -11.49 -17.83
N SER A 5 -1.26 -10.35 -17.19
CA SER A 5 -0.26 -9.72 -16.34
C SER A 5 0.16 -10.78 -15.34
N GLU A 6 1.46 -11.07 -15.27
CA GLU A 6 1.96 -12.02 -14.30
C GLU A 6 1.37 -11.73 -12.92
N PRO A 7 0.94 -12.75 -12.15
CA PRO A 7 0.36 -12.54 -10.84
C PRO A 7 1.34 -11.71 -10.00
N LEU A 8 0.85 -10.59 -9.47
CA LEU A 8 1.62 -9.67 -8.64
C LEU A 8 2.03 -10.39 -7.34
N VAL A 9 3.32 -10.37 -7.01
CA VAL A 9 3.84 -10.94 -5.75
C VAL A 9 4.66 -9.88 -5.01
N GLY A 10 4.41 -9.78 -3.71
CA GLY A 10 4.96 -8.72 -2.87
C GLY A 10 4.24 -7.39 -3.08
N GLY A 11 4.89 -6.29 -2.73
CA GLY A 11 4.31 -4.96 -2.90
C GLY A 11 3.29 -4.58 -1.84
N GLU A 12 3.27 -5.26 -0.69
CA GLU A 12 2.36 -4.94 0.40
C GLU A 12 2.59 -3.52 0.92
N THR A 13 1.52 -2.84 1.31
CA THR A 13 1.62 -1.57 2.05
C THR A 13 1.64 -1.91 3.53
N VAL A 14 2.74 -1.59 4.21
CA VAL A 14 2.95 -2.00 5.60
C VAL A 14 2.99 -0.78 6.48
N PHE A 15 2.26 -0.86 7.60
CA PHE A 15 2.22 0.18 8.62
C PHE A 15 2.97 -0.27 9.87
N TYR A 16 3.75 0.65 10.41
CA TYR A 16 4.62 0.41 11.55
C TYR A 16 4.17 1.16 12.80
N GLY A 17 4.33 0.50 13.94
CA GLY A 17 4.11 1.03 15.28
C GLY A 17 5.42 1.37 15.98
N SER A 18 5.34 1.49 17.31
CA SER A 18 6.52 1.75 18.13
C SER A 18 7.55 0.62 17.99
N ARG A 19 8.84 0.99 18.00
CA ARG A 19 9.96 0.03 17.82
C ARG A 19 9.87 -0.78 16.54
N ASN A 20 9.33 -0.20 15.47
CA ASN A 20 9.24 -0.84 14.14
C ASN A 20 8.38 -2.12 14.10
N SER A 21 7.43 -2.28 15.03
CA SER A 21 6.49 -3.40 14.98
C SER A 21 5.52 -3.25 13.80
N VAL A 22 5.22 -4.35 13.11
CA VAL A 22 4.21 -4.34 12.04
C VAL A 22 2.82 -4.26 12.67
N LEU A 23 2.06 -3.23 12.34
CA LEU A 23 0.66 -3.04 12.77
C LEU A 23 -0.34 -3.56 11.75
N ALA A 24 -0.05 -3.36 10.47
CA ALA A 24 -0.86 -3.85 9.37
C ALA A 24 0.02 -4.14 8.16
N ASP A 25 -0.36 -5.18 7.44
CA ASP A 25 0.30 -5.66 6.23
C ASP A 25 -0.79 -5.88 5.18
N VAL A 26 -0.89 -4.96 4.23
CA VAL A 26 -2.01 -4.88 3.29
C VAL A 26 -1.54 -5.27 1.90
N ALA A 27 -1.92 -6.48 1.47
CA ALA A 27 -1.65 -6.98 0.13
C ALA A 27 -2.36 -6.14 -0.94
N PRO A 28 -1.69 -5.82 -2.06
CA PRO A 28 -2.31 -5.08 -3.15
C PRO A 28 -3.42 -5.93 -3.81
N ALA A 29 -4.58 -5.32 -4.01
CA ALA A 29 -5.71 -5.91 -4.70
C ALA A 29 -6.32 -4.87 -5.65
N GLU A 30 -6.62 -5.28 -6.89
CA GLU A 30 -7.23 -4.40 -7.87
C GLU A 30 -8.59 -3.87 -7.37
N GLY A 31 -8.84 -2.58 -7.57
CA GLY A 31 -10.06 -1.91 -7.10
C GLY A 31 -10.11 -1.61 -5.59
N MET A 32 -9.11 -2.03 -4.81
CA MET A 32 -9.05 -1.71 -3.37
C MET A 32 -8.60 -0.28 -3.13
N VAL A 33 -9.25 0.39 -2.18
CA VAL A 33 -8.84 1.69 -1.64
C VAL A 33 -8.32 1.51 -0.22
N LEU A 34 -7.12 2.05 0.04
CA LEU A 34 -6.51 2.08 1.37
C LEU A 34 -6.42 3.54 1.83
N LEU A 35 -7.05 3.86 2.96
CA LEU A 35 -7.08 5.20 3.54
C LEU A 35 -6.27 5.21 4.84
N HIS A 36 -5.44 6.24 5.03
CA HIS A 36 -4.82 6.55 6.31
C HIS A 36 -4.85 8.06 6.56
N ILE A 37 -4.81 8.45 7.82
CA ILE A 37 -4.89 9.86 8.24
C ILE A 37 -3.49 10.48 8.15
N HIS A 38 -3.39 11.71 7.66
CA HIS A 38 -2.17 12.52 7.66
C HIS A 38 -2.11 13.46 8.89
N GLY A 39 -0.94 14.06 9.16
CA GLY A 39 -0.71 14.92 10.33
C GLY A 39 -0.32 14.13 11.58
N ASP A 40 -0.82 14.53 12.75
CA ASP A 40 -0.40 13.95 14.04
C ASP A 40 -0.76 12.45 14.19
N LYS A 41 -1.72 11.97 13.40
CA LYS A 41 -2.13 10.55 13.36
C LYS A 41 -1.53 9.80 12.17
N CYS A 42 -0.54 10.38 11.49
CA CYS A 42 0.14 9.72 10.38
C CYS A 42 0.93 8.51 10.89
N MET A 43 0.61 7.35 10.34
CA MET A 43 1.34 6.12 10.62
C MET A 43 2.56 6.02 9.69
N LEU A 44 3.71 5.60 10.23
CA LEU A 44 4.86 5.24 9.42
C LEU A 44 4.48 4.07 8.52
N HIS A 45 4.74 4.17 7.24
CA HIS A 45 4.41 3.12 6.29
C HIS A 45 5.37 3.08 5.12
N GLU A 46 5.45 1.92 4.47
CA GLU A 46 6.23 1.73 3.26
C GLU A 46 5.49 0.81 2.28
N ALA A 47 5.92 0.84 1.01
CA ALA A 47 5.62 -0.21 0.06
C ALA A 47 6.78 -1.22 0.09
N ARG A 48 6.50 -2.47 0.45
CA ARG A 48 7.49 -3.54 0.36
C ARG A 48 7.86 -3.83 -1.10
N ASN A 49 8.99 -4.50 -1.29
CA ASN A 49 9.46 -4.86 -2.62
C ASN A 49 8.43 -5.71 -3.37
N VAL A 50 8.18 -5.34 -4.62
CA VAL A 50 7.53 -6.22 -5.59
C VAL A 50 8.60 -7.20 -6.08
N THR A 51 8.34 -8.50 -5.93
CA THR A 51 9.28 -9.55 -6.35
C THR A 51 8.88 -10.18 -7.68
N LYS A 52 7.62 -10.00 -8.12
CA LYS A 52 7.12 -10.42 -9.44
C LYS A 52 6.01 -9.48 -9.93
N GLY A 53 6.06 -9.12 -11.21
CA GLY A 53 5.10 -8.19 -11.82
C GLY A 53 5.43 -6.72 -11.56
N VAL A 54 4.45 -5.84 -11.78
CA VAL A 54 4.55 -4.39 -11.55
C VAL A 54 3.31 -3.90 -10.79
N LYS A 55 3.52 -3.19 -9.69
CA LYS A 55 2.44 -2.59 -8.89
C LYS A 55 2.19 -1.14 -9.34
N TYR A 56 0.99 -0.86 -9.82
CA TYR A 56 0.52 0.50 -10.10
C TYR A 56 -0.43 0.97 -9.00
N ILE A 57 -0.26 2.19 -8.51
CA ILE A 57 -1.11 2.81 -7.50
C ILE A 57 -1.50 4.23 -7.91
N PHE A 58 -2.71 4.63 -7.55
CA PHE A 58 -3.11 6.03 -7.52
C PHE A 58 -3.12 6.50 -6.07
N ARG A 59 -2.42 7.60 -5.78
CA ARG A 59 -2.39 8.23 -4.47
C ARG A 59 -2.95 9.65 -4.58
N SER A 60 -3.89 9.98 -3.70
CA SER A 60 -4.42 11.33 -3.55
C SER A 60 -4.68 11.60 -2.08
N ASP A 61 -4.54 12.86 -1.68
CA ASP A 61 -4.93 13.32 -0.35
C ASP A 61 -6.35 13.91 -0.42
N ALA A 62 -7.19 13.61 0.57
CA ALA A 62 -8.52 14.20 0.71
C ALA A 62 -8.48 15.25 1.83
N CYS A 63 -8.79 16.49 1.49
CA CYS A 63 -8.81 17.62 2.43
C CYS A 63 -10.20 18.26 2.46
N PHE A 64 -10.62 18.75 3.62
CA PHE A 64 -11.86 19.51 3.80
C PHE A 64 -11.56 20.84 4.52
N ALA A 65 -12.41 21.83 4.31
CA ALA A 65 -12.33 23.17 4.91
C ALA A 65 -13.50 23.40 5.87
#